data_AF-A0A7X0HD33-F1
#
_entry.id   AF-A0A7X0HD33-F1
#
_cell.length_a   1.000
_cell.length_b   1.000
_cell.length_c   1.000
_cell.angle_alpha   90.00
_cell.angle_beta   90.00
_cell.angle_gamma   90.00
#
_symmetry.space_group_name_H-M   'P 1'
#
loop_
_entity.id
_entity.type
_entity.pdbx_description
1 polymer ?
#
loop_
_entity_poly.entity_id
_entity_poly.type
_entity_poly.pdbx_seq_one_letter_code
_entity_poly.pdbx_strand_id
1 'polypeptide(L)'
;MSSPEYVPNGSEPVVSVFERWATTRGVENSSVKQYRTILARSVEPFFGSRLITSVNRSDIVEWTAWLREVRAYKPSTTQFRFNILMSMFSWAVEGGLIEDNPCRGVLLPDSRAHVYRSQRAEVHVPDANVVHAVIGAAPERYRGMFWLMAGCGLRLGEAMGVARSRIDFQRRTITVDRQVACDGDTGTGKYGRMRLRHVKWREEDDRGRLVPLPEVVGLALRRQLRDHGTWGPEGLLFANVTGTGLLYPHYWYEKIWKPALTMAEVGYFKSHSLRHFYAASLFAQGVPVTEVSSWLGHSSVSFTERYYSDLLPDAPDRARLAIDGVLGLPDLAAPDGPVRLHGVA
;
A
#
# COMPACT_ATOMS: atom_id res chain seq x y z
N MET A 1 35.26 -27.21 -2.39
CA MET A 1 34.67 -26.91 -1.06
C MET A 1 35.61 -25.93 -0.38
N SER A 2 35.37 -24.63 -0.51
CA SER A 2 36.09 -23.61 0.26
C SER A 2 35.30 -23.32 1.51
N SER A 3 35.90 -23.57 2.67
CA SER A 3 35.38 -23.15 3.97
C SER A 3 35.16 -21.63 4.00
N PRO A 4 34.07 -21.13 4.61
CA PRO A 4 33.94 -19.70 4.86
C PRO A 4 35.00 -19.26 5.86
N GLU A 5 35.78 -18.24 5.51
CA GLU A 5 36.75 -17.59 6.39
C GLU A 5 36.08 -17.11 7.68
N TYR A 6 36.66 -17.51 8.81
CA TYR A 6 36.33 -17.01 10.14
C TYR A 6 36.78 -15.54 10.24
N VAL A 7 35.84 -14.60 10.13
CA VAL A 7 36.10 -13.17 10.37
C VAL A 7 36.04 -12.92 11.89
N PRO A 8 37.06 -12.30 12.52
CA PRO A 8 37.07 -12.06 13.96
C PRO A 8 35.91 -11.15 14.40
N ASN A 9 35.28 -11.50 15.51
CA ASN A 9 34.16 -10.76 16.11
C ASN A 9 34.39 -9.24 16.17
N GLY A 10 33.45 -8.47 15.64
CA GLY A 10 33.20 -7.09 16.07
C GLY A 10 34.08 -5.97 15.49
N SER A 11 35.03 -6.26 14.60
CA SER A 11 35.91 -5.24 13.99
C SER A 11 35.41 -4.69 12.64
N GLU A 12 34.15 -4.90 12.32
CA GLU A 12 33.59 -4.50 11.02
C GLU A 12 32.88 -3.14 11.06
N PRO A 13 33.06 -2.28 10.03
CA PRO A 13 32.31 -1.04 9.91
C PRO A 13 30.80 -1.28 9.79
N VAL A 14 30.00 -0.40 10.40
CA VAL A 14 28.52 -0.44 10.32
C VAL A 14 28.03 -0.52 8.87
N VAL A 15 28.69 0.20 7.96
CA VAL A 15 28.37 0.24 6.52
C VAL A 15 28.52 -1.16 5.91
N SER A 16 29.65 -1.84 6.15
CA SER A 16 29.90 -3.18 5.62
C SER A 16 28.92 -4.21 6.18
N VAL A 17 28.60 -4.13 7.48
CA VAL A 17 27.59 -5.00 8.08
C VAL A 17 26.20 -4.76 7.47
N PHE A 18 25.83 -3.50 7.24
CA PHE A 18 24.56 -3.15 6.59
C PHE A 18 24.46 -3.70 5.17
N GLU A 19 25.54 -3.66 4.38
CA GLU A 19 25.58 -4.22 3.03
C GLU A 19 25.37 -5.74 3.03
N ARG A 20 26.09 -6.48 3.88
CA ARG A 20 25.92 -7.93 4.03
C ARG A 20 24.51 -8.30 4.49
N TRP A 21 23.99 -7.56 5.48
CA TRP A 21 22.63 -7.74 5.96
C TRP A 21 21.60 -7.53 4.84
N ALA A 22 21.79 -6.50 4.02
CA ALA A 22 20.88 -6.17 2.92
C ALA A 22 20.89 -7.22 1.79
N THR A 23 22.02 -7.89 1.55
CA THR A 23 22.13 -8.94 0.51
C THR A 23 21.62 -10.30 0.97
N THR A 24 21.75 -10.62 2.27
CA THR A 24 21.40 -11.95 2.82
C THR A 24 19.89 -12.22 2.84
N ARG A 25 19.04 -11.19 2.82
CA ARG A 25 17.59 -11.35 3.06
C ARG A 25 16.73 -11.90 1.91
N GLY A 26 17.31 -12.34 0.79
CA GLY A 26 16.53 -12.84 -0.35
C GLY A 26 15.43 -11.87 -0.80
N VAL A 27 15.69 -10.56 -0.66
CA VAL A 27 14.70 -9.50 -0.87
C VAL A 27 14.55 -9.16 -2.34
N GLU A 28 13.32 -8.82 -2.76
CA GLU A 28 13.05 -8.34 -4.11
C GLU A 28 13.91 -7.11 -4.48
N ASN A 29 14.21 -6.95 -5.77
CA ASN A 29 15.05 -5.87 -6.31
C ASN A 29 14.65 -4.44 -5.85
N SER A 30 13.35 -4.20 -5.59
CA SER A 30 12.85 -2.92 -5.09
C SER A 30 13.33 -2.61 -3.67
N SER A 31 13.33 -3.62 -2.78
CA SER A 31 13.83 -3.53 -1.41
C SER A 31 15.34 -3.37 -1.37
N VAL A 32 16.09 -4.06 -2.25
CA VAL A 32 17.56 -3.89 -2.38
C VAL A 32 17.92 -2.44 -2.70
N LYS A 33 17.23 -1.79 -3.65
CA LYS A 33 17.49 -0.38 -3.97
C LYS A 33 17.16 0.54 -2.80
N GLN A 34 16.05 0.27 -2.11
CA GLN A 34 15.66 1.03 -0.93
C GLN A 34 16.76 0.95 0.14
N TYR A 35 17.33 -0.23 0.37
CA TYR A 35 18.46 -0.41 1.28
C TYR A 35 19.70 0.35 0.83
N ARG A 36 20.08 0.30 -0.46
CA ARG A 36 21.19 1.13 -0.99
C ARG A 36 20.97 2.62 -0.78
N THR A 37 19.73 3.10 -0.97
CA THR A 37 19.39 4.51 -0.74
C THR A 37 19.48 4.87 0.75
N ILE A 38 19.08 3.95 1.64
CA ILE A 38 19.20 4.15 3.08
C ILE A 38 20.68 4.16 3.50
N LEU A 39 21.47 3.24 2.98
CA LEU A 39 22.90 3.18 3.20
C LEU A 39 23.57 4.51 2.85
N ALA A 40 23.48 4.92 1.58
CA ALA A 40 24.16 6.11 1.06
C ALA A 40 23.66 7.43 1.66
N ARG A 41 22.37 7.54 2.04
CA ARG A 41 21.80 8.81 2.52
C ARG A 41 21.72 8.92 4.03
N SER A 42 21.71 7.80 4.75
CA SER A 42 21.44 7.78 6.18
C SER A 42 22.43 7.01 7.01
N VAL A 43 23.01 5.91 6.53
CA VAL A 43 23.92 5.11 7.35
C VAL A 43 25.35 5.59 7.15
N GLU A 44 25.85 5.52 5.93
CA GLU A 44 27.24 5.87 5.58
C GLU A 44 27.61 7.32 5.98
N PRO A 45 26.80 8.36 5.72
CA PRO A 45 27.21 9.73 6.03
C PRO A 45 27.27 10.05 7.53
N PHE A 46 26.68 9.22 8.38
CA PHE A 46 26.69 9.43 9.83
C PHE A 46 27.68 8.49 10.53
N PHE A 47 27.62 7.19 10.22
CA PHE A 47 28.48 6.21 10.87
C PHE A 47 29.87 6.13 10.22
N GLY A 48 30.00 6.41 8.92
CA GLY A 48 31.28 6.36 8.22
C GLY A 48 32.04 5.05 8.47
N SER A 49 33.28 5.17 8.96
CA SER A 49 34.16 4.05 9.32
C SER A 49 33.95 3.50 10.74
N ARG A 50 32.94 3.98 11.49
CA ARG A 50 32.68 3.48 12.85
C ARG A 50 32.38 1.98 12.83
N LEU A 51 32.97 1.28 13.80
CA LEU A 51 32.79 -0.16 13.98
C LEU A 51 31.44 -0.46 14.59
N ILE A 52 30.85 -1.60 14.22
CA ILE A 52 29.53 -1.99 14.73
C ILE A 52 29.51 -2.16 16.26
N THR A 53 30.62 -2.60 16.86
CA THR A 53 30.80 -2.74 18.31
C THR A 53 30.93 -1.41 19.05
N SER A 54 31.32 -0.34 18.36
CA SER A 54 31.47 0.98 18.96
C SER A 54 30.14 1.73 19.08
N VAL A 55 29.09 1.26 18.40
CA VAL A 55 27.79 1.94 18.37
C VAL A 55 26.98 1.59 19.61
N ASN A 56 26.59 2.62 20.35
CA ASN A 56 25.75 2.50 21.54
C ASN A 56 24.39 3.21 21.35
N ARG A 57 23.55 3.17 22.40
CA ARG A 57 22.22 3.78 22.37
C ARG A 57 22.25 5.29 22.14
N SER A 58 23.21 6.03 22.72
CA SER A 58 23.30 7.47 22.51
C SER A 58 23.65 7.82 21.06
N ASP A 59 24.49 7.03 20.39
CA ASP A 59 24.77 7.22 18.96
C ASP A 59 23.51 7.06 18.11
N ILE A 60 22.62 6.11 18.46
CA ILE A 60 21.35 5.93 17.74
C ILE A 60 20.42 7.13 17.98
N VAL A 61 20.37 7.68 19.20
CA VAL A 61 19.60 8.89 19.49
C VAL A 61 20.12 10.07 18.66
N GLU A 62 21.43 10.30 18.66
CA GLU A 62 22.07 11.34 17.85
C GLU A 62 21.82 11.14 16.36
N TRP A 63 21.92 9.91 15.86
CA TRP A 63 21.62 9.59 14.48
C TRP A 63 20.18 9.93 14.11
N THR A 64 19.21 9.61 14.97
CA THR A 64 17.80 9.93 14.71
C THR A 64 17.51 11.43 14.74
N ALA A 65 18.21 12.18 15.60
CA ALA A 65 18.17 13.65 15.62
C ALA A 65 18.76 14.21 14.33
N TRP A 66 19.95 13.74 13.92
CA TRP A 66 20.60 14.13 12.67
C TRP A 66 19.72 13.86 11.43
N LEU A 67 18.98 12.74 11.40
CA LEU A 67 18.01 12.48 10.32
C LEU A 67 16.88 13.52 10.24
N ARG A 68 16.42 14.02 11.39
CA ARG A 68 15.33 15.00 11.45
C ARG A 68 15.83 16.41 11.17
N GLU A 69 16.95 16.78 11.76
CA GLU A 69 17.46 18.15 11.77
C GLU A 69 18.33 18.45 10.56
N VAL A 70 19.29 17.56 10.25
CA VAL A 70 20.25 17.77 9.15
C VAL A 70 19.72 17.24 7.83
N ARG A 71 19.07 16.06 7.83
CA ARG A 71 18.48 15.50 6.61
C ARG A 71 17.04 15.95 6.35
N ALA A 72 16.44 16.71 7.28
CA ALA A 72 15.08 17.23 7.18
C ALA A 72 14.02 16.14 6.87
N TYR A 73 14.22 14.92 7.37
CA TYR A 73 13.26 13.84 7.13
C TYR A 73 12.04 13.95 8.02
N LYS A 74 10.87 13.70 7.41
CA LYS A 74 9.58 13.59 8.12
C LYS A 74 9.63 12.46 9.17
N PRO A 75 8.86 12.55 10.28
CA PRO A 75 8.86 11.55 11.34
C PRO A 75 8.65 10.11 10.85
N SER A 76 7.74 9.89 9.89
CA SER A 76 7.48 8.57 9.31
C SER A 76 8.66 8.00 8.54
N THR A 77 9.40 8.85 7.81
CA THR A 77 10.63 8.47 7.11
C THR A 77 11.74 8.12 8.10
N THR A 78 11.89 8.91 9.18
CA THR A 78 12.86 8.64 10.24
C THR A 78 12.56 7.32 10.94
N GLN A 79 11.29 7.08 11.33
CA GLN A 79 10.86 5.81 11.92
C GLN A 79 11.13 4.62 10.98
N PHE A 80 10.84 4.77 9.69
CA PHE A 80 11.09 3.72 8.72
C PHE A 80 12.59 3.38 8.64
N ARG A 81 13.45 4.39 8.51
CA ARG A 81 14.91 4.20 8.48
C ARG A 81 15.43 3.60 9.78
N PHE A 82 14.90 4.02 10.93
CA PHE A 82 15.21 3.44 12.23
C PHE A 82 14.83 1.96 12.31
N ASN A 83 13.65 1.56 11.84
CA ASN A 83 13.24 0.16 11.83
C ASN A 83 14.16 -0.71 10.96
N ILE A 84 14.63 -0.18 9.83
CA ILE A 84 15.62 -0.85 8.97
C ILE A 84 16.94 -1.03 9.73
N LEU A 85 17.44 0.02 10.37
CA LEU A 85 18.69 -0.05 11.14
C LEU A 85 18.57 -1.01 12.33
N MET A 86 17.45 -0.97 13.06
CA MET A 86 17.17 -1.90 14.16
C MET A 86 17.12 -3.36 13.69
N SER A 87 16.60 -3.60 12.48
CA SER A 87 16.56 -4.93 11.89
C SER A 87 17.95 -5.43 11.47
N MET A 88 18.85 -4.53 11.05
CA MET A 88 20.26 -4.84 10.80
C MET A 88 20.99 -5.20 12.10
N PHE A 89 20.85 -4.39 13.15
CA PHE A 89 21.47 -4.68 14.45
C PHE A 89 20.93 -5.95 15.11
N SER A 90 19.64 -6.27 14.92
CA SER A 90 19.08 -7.54 15.42
C SER A 90 19.73 -8.74 14.74
N TRP A 91 19.91 -8.67 13.42
CA TRP A 91 20.62 -9.69 12.66
C TRP A 91 22.10 -9.80 13.08
N ALA A 92 22.75 -8.68 13.40
CA ALA A 92 24.12 -8.69 13.90
C ALA A 92 24.23 -9.37 15.28
N VAL A 93 23.24 -9.21 16.16
CA VAL A 93 23.15 -9.95 17.44
C VAL A 93 22.95 -11.44 17.19
N GLU A 94 22.01 -11.81 16.32
CA GLU A 94 21.75 -13.22 15.95
C GLU A 94 22.99 -13.89 15.34
N GLY A 95 23.78 -13.14 14.57
CA GLY A 95 25.05 -13.59 14.00
C GLY A 95 26.25 -13.51 14.95
N GLY A 96 26.06 -13.09 16.21
CA GLY A 96 27.13 -13.02 17.21
C GLY A 96 28.16 -11.91 17.01
N LEU A 97 27.89 -10.93 16.13
CA LEU A 97 28.81 -9.80 15.87
C LEU A 97 28.83 -8.79 17.02
N ILE A 98 27.72 -8.68 17.75
CA ILE A 98 27.53 -7.81 18.92
C ILE A 98 26.60 -8.52 19.92
N GLU A 99 26.64 -8.13 21.19
CA GLU A 99 25.86 -8.78 22.25
C GLU A 99 24.42 -8.24 22.41
N ASP A 100 24.23 -6.93 22.23
CA ASP A 100 22.92 -6.29 22.34
C ASP A 100 22.65 -5.32 21.19
N ASN A 101 21.38 -5.09 20.91
CA ASN A 101 20.95 -4.19 19.85
C ASN A 101 20.89 -2.74 20.38
N PRO A 102 21.75 -1.81 19.91
CA PRO A 102 21.79 -0.44 20.41
C PRO A 102 20.51 0.36 20.11
N CYS A 103 19.67 -0.09 19.18
CA CYS A 103 18.37 0.53 18.90
C CYS A 103 17.30 0.17 19.94
N ARG A 104 17.52 -0.87 20.76
CA ARG A 104 16.55 -1.32 21.76
C ARG A 104 16.36 -0.24 22.84
N GLY A 105 15.09 0.11 23.09
CA GLY A 105 14.70 1.12 24.09
C GLY A 105 14.85 2.58 23.62
N VAL A 106 15.27 2.84 22.38
CA VAL A 106 15.29 4.20 21.83
C VAL A 106 13.85 4.65 21.55
N LEU A 107 13.44 5.72 22.24
CA LEU A 107 12.16 6.39 22.01
C LEU A 107 12.36 7.48 20.96
N LEU A 108 11.69 7.35 19.81
CA LEU A 108 11.66 8.44 18.85
C LEU A 108 10.72 9.54 19.37
N PRO A 109 11.05 10.84 19.23
CA PRO A 109 10.25 11.96 19.74
C PRO A 109 8.81 12.06 19.18
N ASP A 110 8.46 11.21 18.23
CA ASP A 110 7.12 11.06 17.65
C ASP A 110 6.67 9.58 17.64
N SER A 111 7.28 8.74 18.49
CA SER A 111 7.04 7.30 18.54
C SER A 111 5.58 7.03 18.92
N ARG A 112 4.78 6.69 17.92
CA ARG A 112 3.46 6.02 17.93
C ARG A 112 2.43 6.52 18.97
N ALA A 113 2.69 6.58 20.27
CA ALA A 113 1.74 7.01 21.30
C ALA A 113 1.22 8.45 21.13
N HIS A 114 2.05 9.42 20.71
CA HIS A 114 1.58 10.81 20.51
C HIS A 114 1.04 11.05 19.09
N VAL A 115 1.65 10.38 18.11
CA VAL A 115 1.21 10.35 16.71
C VAL A 115 -0.11 9.60 16.51
N TYR A 116 -0.43 8.59 17.34
CA TYR A 116 -1.68 7.85 17.19
C TYR A 116 -2.93 8.68 17.51
N ARG A 117 -2.81 9.75 18.30
CA ARG A 117 -3.92 10.70 18.51
C ARG A 117 -3.94 11.83 17.48
N SER A 118 -2.79 12.23 16.94
CA SER A 118 -2.70 13.34 15.97
C SER A 118 -2.70 12.91 14.49
N GLN A 119 -2.54 11.62 14.20
CA GLN A 119 -2.57 11.04 12.84
C GLN A 119 -3.62 9.92 12.71
N ARG A 120 -4.85 10.18 13.19
CA ARG A 120 -5.96 10.06 12.23
C ARG A 120 -5.68 11.10 11.13
N ALA A 121 -4.70 10.84 10.27
CA ALA A 121 -4.69 11.49 8.98
C ALA A 121 -5.98 10.96 8.38
N GLU A 122 -7.05 11.77 8.46
CA GLU A 122 -8.37 11.45 7.96
C GLU A 122 -8.14 10.77 6.62
N VAL A 123 -8.37 9.45 6.60
CA VAL A 123 -8.32 8.73 5.35
C VAL A 123 -9.43 9.38 4.56
N HIS A 124 -9.06 10.25 3.62
CA HIS A 124 -10.05 10.96 2.84
C HIS A 124 -10.77 9.89 2.01
N VAL A 125 -11.96 9.56 2.44
CA VAL A 125 -12.91 8.73 1.73
C VAL A 125 -13.79 9.71 0.94
N PRO A 126 -13.57 9.86 -0.37
CA PRO A 126 -14.44 10.70 -1.18
C PRO A 126 -15.85 10.13 -1.16
N ASP A 127 -16.87 10.98 -1.18
CA ASP A 127 -18.25 10.52 -1.38
C ASP A 127 -18.47 10.01 -2.81
N ALA A 128 -19.60 9.34 -3.01
CA ALA A 128 -19.93 8.74 -4.30
C ALA A 128 -20.02 9.78 -5.44
N ASN A 129 -20.52 10.99 -5.19
CA ASN A 129 -20.65 12.02 -6.21
C ASN A 129 -19.27 12.51 -6.66
N VAL A 130 -18.34 12.73 -5.72
CA VAL A 130 -16.93 13.04 -6.02
C VAL A 130 -16.30 11.92 -6.85
N VAL A 131 -16.50 10.65 -6.47
CA VAL A 131 -15.99 9.51 -7.24
C VAL A 131 -16.52 9.51 -8.67
N HIS A 132 -17.83 9.70 -8.85
CA HIS A 132 -18.44 9.77 -10.18
C HIS A 132 -17.95 10.96 -11.01
N ALA A 133 -17.83 12.14 -10.39
CA ALA A 133 -17.32 13.35 -11.06
C ALA A 133 -15.89 13.15 -11.56
N VAL A 134 -15.01 12.60 -10.73
CA VAL A 134 -13.61 12.31 -11.09
C VAL A 134 -13.53 11.25 -12.19
N ILE A 135 -14.37 10.20 -12.15
CA ILE A 135 -14.47 9.22 -13.24
C ILE A 135 -14.91 9.89 -14.54
N GLY A 136 -15.93 10.75 -14.49
CA GLY A 136 -16.44 11.49 -15.64
C GLY A 136 -15.41 12.45 -16.25
N ALA A 137 -14.61 13.11 -15.39
CA ALA A 137 -13.55 14.01 -15.80
C ALA A 137 -12.30 13.30 -16.36
N ALA A 138 -12.08 12.03 -16.00
CA ALA A 138 -10.92 11.29 -16.48
C ALA A 138 -10.99 11.02 -18.00
N PRO A 139 -9.83 10.95 -18.70
CA PRO A 139 -9.79 10.58 -20.10
C PRO A 139 -10.45 9.21 -20.33
N GLU A 140 -11.30 9.11 -21.37
CA GLU A 140 -12.16 7.95 -21.61
C GLU A 140 -11.40 6.62 -21.55
N ARG A 141 -10.24 6.57 -22.20
CA ARG A 141 -9.35 5.40 -22.27
C ARG A 141 -8.91 4.84 -20.91
N TYR A 142 -8.95 5.65 -19.86
CA TYR A 142 -8.49 5.27 -18.52
C TYR A 142 -9.63 5.20 -17.49
N ARG A 143 -10.86 5.56 -17.84
CA ARG A 143 -12.01 5.54 -16.90
C ARG A 143 -12.23 4.15 -16.31
N GLY A 144 -12.00 3.09 -17.07
CA GLY A 144 -12.06 1.71 -16.58
C GLY A 144 -11.14 1.47 -15.37
N MET A 145 -9.97 2.14 -15.29
CA MET A 145 -9.06 2.01 -14.15
C MET A 145 -9.66 2.60 -12.87
N PHE A 146 -10.34 3.75 -12.99
CA PHE A 146 -11.00 4.39 -11.85
C PHE A 146 -12.13 3.50 -11.32
N TRP A 147 -12.93 2.91 -12.21
CA TRP A 147 -13.97 1.95 -11.84
C TRP A 147 -13.42 0.71 -11.15
N LEU A 148 -12.31 0.15 -11.62
CA LEU A 148 -11.64 -0.98 -10.96
C LEU A 148 -11.14 -0.62 -9.56
N MET A 149 -10.59 0.59 -9.38
CA MET A 149 -10.09 1.04 -8.09
C MET A 149 -11.23 1.34 -7.11
N ALA A 150 -12.31 2.01 -7.57
CA ALA A 150 -13.42 2.44 -6.74
C ALA A 150 -14.47 1.34 -6.48
N GLY A 151 -14.72 0.48 -7.47
CA GLY A 151 -15.77 -0.54 -7.41
C GLY A 151 -15.28 -1.97 -7.20
N CYS A 152 -13.98 -2.22 -7.30
CA CYS A 152 -13.36 -3.51 -6.98
C CYS A 152 -12.18 -3.37 -5.99
N GLY A 153 -11.88 -2.16 -5.53
CA GLY A 153 -10.83 -1.93 -4.53
C GLY A 153 -9.41 -2.24 -5.01
N LEU A 154 -9.15 -2.29 -6.32
CA LEU A 154 -7.82 -2.61 -6.83
C LEU A 154 -6.81 -1.49 -6.52
N ARG A 155 -5.56 -1.88 -6.26
CA ARG A 155 -4.44 -0.92 -6.26
C ARG A 155 -4.18 -0.45 -7.70
N LEU A 156 -3.59 0.74 -7.87
CA LEU A 156 -3.29 1.27 -9.20
C LEU A 156 -2.50 0.29 -10.07
N GLY A 157 -1.44 -0.32 -9.54
CA GLY A 157 -0.63 -1.31 -10.28
C GLY A 157 -1.44 -2.56 -10.64
N GLU A 158 -2.37 -2.99 -9.79
CA GLU A 158 -3.25 -4.13 -10.07
C GLU A 158 -4.26 -3.76 -11.17
N ALA A 159 -4.89 -2.58 -11.10
CA ALA A 159 -5.80 -2.07 -12.13
C ALA A 159 -5.10 -1.93 -13.49
N MET A 160 -3.86 -1.44 -13.50
CA MET A 160 -2.98 -1.42 -14.69
C MET A 160 -2.69 -2.81 -15.25
N GLY A 161 -2.67 -3.83 -14.38
CA GLY A 161 -2.36 -5.21 -14.74
C GLY A 161 -3.55 -6.06 -15.16
N VAL A 162 -4.78 -5.52 -15.18
CA VAL A 162 -5.97 -6.31 -15.54
C VAL A 162 -5.94 -6.68 -17.02
N ALA A 163 -6.05 -7.98 -17.28
CA ALA A 163 -6.19 -8.57 -18.61
C ALA A 163 -7.63 -9.01 -18.88
N ARG A 164 -8.03 -9.06 -20.16
CA ARG A 164 -9.35 -9.55 -20.57
C ARG A 164 -9.62 -10.96 -20.06
N SER A 165 -8.63 -11.84 -20.11
CA SER A 165 -8.72 -13.24 -19.65
C SER A 165 -8.92 -13.39 -18.14
N ARG A 166 -8.84 -12.30 -17.38
CA ARG A 166 -9.03 -12.27 -15.92
C ARG A 166 -10.41 -11.75 -15.51
N ILE A 167 -11.26 -11.41 -16.47
CA ILE A 167 -12.62 -10.93 -16.23
C ILE A 167 -13.62 -11.99 -16.68
N ASP A 168 -14.38 -12.51 -15.73
CA ASP A 168 -15.54 -13.36 -16.00
C ASP A 168 -16.81 -12.53 -15.80
N PHE A 169 -17.40 -12.08 -16.90
CA PHE A 169 -18.63 -11.28 -16.88
C PHE A 169 -19.88 -12.11 -16.52
N GLN A 170 -19.83 -13.43 -16.71
CA GLN A 170 -20.96 -14.30 -16.39
C GLN A 170 -20.96 -14.64 -14.90
N ARG A 171 -19.80 -15.02 -14.36
CA ARG A 171 -19.61 -15.25 -12.91
C ARG A 171 -19.51 -13.96 -12.11
N ARG A 172 -19.36 -12.81 -12.77
CA ARG A 172 -19.16 -11.49 -12.16
C ARG A 172 -17.98 -11.48 -11.19
N THR A 173 -16.81 -11.88 -11.69
CA THR A 173 -15.57 -11.91 -10.91
C THR A 173 -14.37 -11.41 -11.72
N ILE A 174 -13.42 -10.78 -11.01
CA ILE A 174 -12.09 -10.45 -11.53
C ILE A 174 -11.04 -11.26 -10.76
N THR A 175 -10.13 -11.91 -11.48
CA THR A 175 -8.93 -12.52 -10.88
C THR A 175 -7.81 -11.49 -10.83
N VAL A 176 -7.28 -11.20 -9.64
CA VAL A 176 -6.16 -10.28 -9.43
C VAL A 176 -4.91 -11.08 -9.02
N ASP A 177 -4.12 -11.44 -10.02
CA ASP A 177 -2.89 -12.26 -9.90
C ASP A 177 -1.60 -11.48 -10.22
N ARG A 178 -1.74 -10.26 -10.76
CA ARG A 178 -0.62 -9.47 -11.27
C ARG A 178 -0.77 -7.97 -11.03
N GLN A 179 0.35 -7.26 -11.13
CA GLN A 179 0.43 -5.82 -11.05
C GLN A 179 1.51 -5.29 -11.99
N VAL A 180 1.28 -4.09 -12.53
CA VAL A 180 2.30 -3.31 -13.21
C VAL A 180 3.16 -2.61 -12.16
N ALA A 181 4.45 -2.88 -12.18
CA ALA A 181 5.43 -2.31 -11.26
C ALA A 181 6.68 -1.87 -12.02
N CYS A 182 7.35 -0.85 -11.50
CA CYS A 182 8.64 -0.40 -12.00
C CYS A 182 9.73 -1.32 -11.44
N ASP A 183 10.60 -1.85 -12.29
CA ASP A 183 11.91 -2.30 -11.81
C ASP A 183 12.57 -1.12 -11.11
N GLY A 184 13.27 -1.35 -9.99
CA GLY A 184 14.02 -0.27 -9.35
C GLY A 184 14.86 0.51 -10.38
N ASP A 185 14.95 1.82 -10.21
CA ASP A 185 15.80 2.74 -10.99
C ASP A 185 17.13 2.08 -11.40
N THR A 186 17.34 1.99 -12.71
CA THR A 186 18.67 1.76 -13.26
C THR A 186 19.52 2.92 -12.77
N GLY A 187 20.69 2.69 -12.14
CA GLY A 187 21.53 3.72 -11.48
C GLY A 187 21.97 4.93 -12.33
N THR A 188 21.39 5.11 -13.51
CA THR A 188 21.49 6.18 -14.50
C THR A 188 20.46 7.31 -14.28
N GLY A 189 19.61 7.26 -13.25
CA GLY A 189 18.59 8.30 -12.96
C GLY A 189 17.40 8.27 -13.91
N LYS A 190 17.28 7.24 -14.75
CA LYS A 190 16.09 6.97 -15.57
C LYS A 190 15.17 6.02 -14.80
N TYR A 191 13.88 6.34 -14.74
CA TYR A 191 12.86 5.43 -14.22
C TYR A 191 13.07 4.03 -14.80
N GLY A 192 13.12 3.02 -13.93
CA GLY A 192 13.32 1.65 -14.33
C GLY A 192 12.23 1.18 -15.31
N ARG A 193 12.50 0.05 -15.97
CA ARG A 193 11.56 -0.50 -16.93
C ARG A 193 10.29 -0.96 -16.21
N MET A 194 9.13 -0.53 -16.69
CA MET A 194 7.86 -1.07 -16.21
C MET A 194 7.75 -2.53 -16.63
N ARG A 195 7.28 -3.39 -15.71
CA ARG A 195 7.01 -4.80 -15.95
C ARG A 195 5.68 -5.20 -15.35
N LEU A 196 5.07 -6.19 -15.97
CA LEU A 196 4.01 -6.98 -15.35
C LEU A 196 4.67 -7.99 -14.42
N ARG A 197 4.27 -7.98 -13.16
CA ARG A 197 4.76 -8.90 -12.13
C ARG A 197 3.57 -9.57 -11.48
N HIS A 198 3.76 -10.80 -11.00
CA HIS A 198 2.77 -11.39 -10.12
C HIS A 198 2.65 -10.57 -8.82
N VAL A 199 1.44 -10.52 -8.27
CA VAL A 199 1.26 -9.98 -6.91
C VAL A 199 2.07 -10.86 -5.97
N LYS A 200 2.65 -10.28 -4.90
CA LYS A 200 3.48 -11.04 -3.95
C LYS A 200 2.74 -12.28 -3.48
N TRP A 201 3.18 -13.41 -4.00
CA TRP A 201 2.70 -14.73 -3.65
C TRP A 201 2.91 -14.94 -2.16
N ARG A 202 1.87 -15.39 -1.45
CA ARG A 202 2.08 -15.95 -0.11
C ARG A 202 2.67 -17.36 -0.20
N GLU A 203 2.37 -18.07 -1.30
CA GLU A 203 2.77 -19.46 -1.58
C GLU A 203 2.97 -19.68 -3.10
N GLU A 204 3.74 -20.71 -3.48
CA GLU A 204 4.18 -20.98 -4.86
C GLU A 204 3.03 -21.31 -5.85
N ASP A 205 1.87 -21.73 -5.36
CA ASP A 205 0.63 -22.01 -6.15
C ASP A 205 -0.52 -21.02 -5.81
N ASP A 206 -0.20 -19.86 -5.22
CA ASP A 206 -1.18 -18.79 -5.08
C ASP A 206 -1.63 -18.38 -6.51
N ARG A 207 -2.94 -18.37 -6.78
CA ARG A 207 -3.49 -18.04 -8.10
C ARG A 207 -3.98 -16.59 -8.17
N GLY A 208 -3.62 -15.79 -7.17
CA GLY A 208 -4.18 -14.48 -6.93
C GLY A 208 -5.52 -14.55 -6.22
N ARG A 209 -6.17 -13.40 -6.07
CA ARG A 209 -7.46 -13.29 -5.38
C ARG A 209 -8.60 -13.08 -6.36
N LEU A 210 -9.75 -13.69 -6.06
CA LEU A 210 -11.00 -13.43 -6.76
C LEU A 210 -11.71 -12.25 -6.09
N VAL A 211 -12.04 -11.24 -6.89
CA VAL A 211 -12.72 -10.02 -6.47
C VAL A 211 -14.09 -9.97 -7.14
N PRO A 212 -15.18 -9.70 -6.38
CA PRO A 212 -16.50 -9.47 -6.97
C PRO A 212 -16.46 -8.36 -8.02
N LEU A 213 -17.17 -8.54 -9.14
CA LEU A 213 -17.35 -7.54 -10.19
C LEU A 213 -18.78 -6.99 -10.12
N PRO A 214 -19.02 -5.83 -9.49
CA PRO A 214 -20.33 -5.18 -9.54
C PRO A 214 -20.76 -4.88 -10.97
N GLU A 215 -22.06 -4.94 -11.26
CA GLU A 215 -22.58 -4.75 -12.64
C GLU A 215 -22.17 -3.39 -13.23
N VAL A 216 -22.18 -2.33 -12.42
CA VAL A 216 -21.75 -0.99 -12.86
C VAL A 216 -20.29 -0.97 -13.36
N VAL A 217 -19.40 -1.69 -12.66
CA VAL A 217 -18.01 -1.87 -13.08
C VAL A 217 -17.97 -2.76 -14.33
N GLY A 218 -18.74 -3.84 -14.35
CA GLY A 218 -18.85 -4.74 -15.51
C GLY A 218 -19.24 -3.99 -16.80
N LEU A 219 -20.25 -3.12 -16.73
CA LEU A 219 -20.69 -2.28 -17.85
C LEU A 219 -19.57 -1.32 -18.31
N ALA A 220 -18.87 -0.69 -17.37
CA ALA A 220 -17.73 0.18 -17.69
C ALA A 220 -16.58 -0.60 -18.36
N LEU A 221 -16.31 -1.83 -17.93
CA LEU A 221 -15.27 -2.68 -18.53
C LEU A 221 -15.70 -3.22 -19.90
N ARG A 222 -16.99 -3.56 -20.12
CA ARG A 222 -17.50 -3.90 -21.44
C ARG A 222 -17.34 -2.73 -22.41
N ARG A 223 -17.64 -1.50 -21.96
CA ARG A 223 -17.40 -0.27 -22.73
C ARG A 223 -15.91 -0.07 -23.04
N GLN A 224 -15.04 -0.22 -22.04
CA GLN A 224 -13.59 -0.14 -22.22
C GLN A 224 -13.09 -1.11 -23.30
N LEU A 225 -13.53 -2.37 -23.26
CA LEU A 225 -13.13 -3.40 -24.22
C LEU A 225 -13.66 -3.11 -25.62
N ARG A 226 -14.91 -2.64 -25.73
CA ARG A 226 -15.52 -2.29 -27.02
C ARG A 226 -14.82 -1.10 -27.67
N ASP A 227 -14.55 -0.04 -26.91
CA ASP A 227 -14.08 1.24 -27.44
C ASP A 227 -12.55 1.27 -27.61
N HIS A 228 -11.80 0.45 -26.86
CA HIS A 228 -10.34 0.50 -26.83
C HIS A 228 -9.63 -0.85 -27.02
N GLY A 229 -10.37 -1.97 -27.05
CA GLY A 229 -9.80 -3.31 -27.22
C GLY A 229 -8.88 -3.73 -26.08
N THR A 230 -7.87 -4.53 -26.42
CA THR A 230 -6.82 -5.00 -25.50
C THR A 230 -5.45 -4.76 -26.09
N TRP A 231 -4.42 -4.72 -25.24
CA TRP A 231 -3.04 -4.48 -25.63
C TRP A 231 -2.09 -5.58 -25.13
N GLY A 232 -1.06 -5.87 -25.93
CA GLY A 232 0.01 -6.79 -25.59
C GLY A 232 -0.41 -8.28 -25.64
N PRO A 233 0.57 -9.20 -25.58
CA PRO A 233 0.31 -10.64 -25.65
C PRO A 233 -0.52 -11.14 -24.47
N GLU A 234 -0.51 -10.45 -23.34
CA GLU A 234 -1.31 -10.77 -22.16
C GLU A 234 -2.75 -10.27 -22.25
N GLY A 235 -3.10 -9.45 -23.26
CA GLY A 235 -4.44 -8.90 -23.46
C GLY A 235 -4.86 -7.90 -22.36
N LEU A 236 -3.96 -6.99 -21.98
CA LEU A 236 -4.20 -5.96 -20.96
C LEU A 236 -5.23 -4.93 -21.43
N LEU A 237 -6.04 -4.43 -20.50
CA LEU A 237 -7.06 -3.41 -20.81
C LEU A 237 -6.48 -2.00 -21.00
N PHE A 238 -5.31 -1.74 -20.43
CA PHE A 238 -4.74 -0.39 -20.35
C PHE A 238 -3.25 -0.39 -20.73
N ALA A 239 -2.94 0.20 -21.89
CA ALA A 239 -1.55 0.52 -22.26
C ALA A 239 -1.22 1.98 -21.93
N ASN A 240 0.00 2.41 -22.19
CA ASN A 240 0.35 3.83 -22.25
C ASN A 240 -0.44 4.56 -23.37
N VAL A 241 -0.34 5.89 -23.39
CA VAL A 241 -1.13 6.74 -24.32
C VAL A 241 -0.87 6.41 -25.79
N THR A 242 0.37 6.01 -26.13
CA THR A 242 0.74 5.64 -27.51
C THR A 242 0.33 4.22 -27.89
N GLY A 243 -0.15 3.40 -26.96
CA GLY A 243 -0.48 2.00 -27.23
C GLY A 243 0.73 1.10 -27.48
N THR A 244 1.93 1.52 -27.07
CA THR A 244 3.20 0.81 -27.36
C THR A 244 3.85 0.18 -26.13
N GLY A 245 3.30 0.40 -24.93
CA GLY A 245 3.93 -0.04 -23.69
C GLY A 245 3.02 0.04 -22.48
N LEU A 246 3.57 -0.29 -21.31
CA LEU A 246 2.89 -0.14 -20.03
C LEU A 246 2.80 1.33 -19.61
N LEU A 247 1.70 1.70 -18.95
CA LEU A 247 1.51 3.03 -18.40
C LEU A 247 2.42 3.25 -17.18
N TYR A 248 3.15 4.36 -17.17
CA TYR A 248 4.01 4.74 -16.05
C TYR A 248 3.20 5.41 -14.93
N PRO A 249 3.45 5.08 -13.65
CA PRO A 249 2.76 5.73 -12.53
C PRO A 249 2.92 7.24 -12.48
N HIS A 250 4.09 7.79 -12.84
CA HIS A 250 4.28 9.24 -12.87
C HIS A 250 3.31 9.91 -13.87
N TYR A 251 3.12 9.29 -15.04
CA TYR A 251 2.21 9.77 -16.06
C TYR A 251 0.77 9.70 -15.57
N TRP A 252 0.41 8.60 -14.91
CA TRP A 252 -0.89 8.49 -14.23
C TRP A 252 -1.12 9.67 -13.28
N TYR A 253 -0.20 9.96 -12.37
CA TYR A 253 -0.43 11.02 -11.38
C TYR A 253 -0.46 12.42 -12.01
N GLU A 254 0.50 12.75 -12.87
CA GLU A 254 0.66 14.11 -13.38
C GLU A 254 -0.26 14.43 -14.57
N LYS A 255 -0.61 13.43 -15.38
CA LYS A 255 -1.33 13.65 -16.65
C LYS A 255 -2.74 13.07 -16.68
N ILE A 256 -3.11 12.23 -15.72
CA ILE A 256 -4.44 11.61 -15.67
C ILE A 256 -5.16 11.99 -14.39
N TRP A 257 -4.57 11.68 -13.23
CA TRP A 257 -5.20 11.86 -11.93
C TRP A 257 -5.38 13.33 -11.55
N LYS A 258 -4.29 14.12 -11.48
CA LYS A 258 -4.40 15.55 -11.12
C LYS A 258 -5.33 16.31 -12.07
N PRO A 259 -5.22 16.18 -13.41
CA PRO A 259 -6.16 16.84 -14.32
C PRO A 259 -7.61 16.40 -14.11
N ALA A 260 -7.88 15.12 -13.84
CA ALA A 260 -9.24 14.65 -13.57
C ALA A 260 -9.82 15.28 -12.29
N LEU A 261 -9.02 15.47 -11.24
CA LEU A 261 -9.45 16.19 -10.04
C LEU A 261 -9.76 17.66 -10.33
N THR A 262 -8.88 18.34 -11.08
CA THR A 262 -9.09 19.74 -11.48
C THR A 262 -10.34 19.91 -12.33
N MET A 263 -10.55 19.04 -13.33
CA MET A 263 -11.73 19.07 -14.20
C MET A 263 -13.03 18.69 -13.47
N ALA A 264 -12.94 17.89 -12.40
CA ALA A 264 -14.07 17.58 -11.53
C ALA A 264 -14.30 18.65 -10.46
N GLU A 265 -13.47 19.70 -10.40
CA GLU A 265 -13.54 20.79 -9.44
C GLU A 265 -13.46 20.33 -7.97
N VAL A 266 -12.67 19.28 -7.71
CA VAL A 266 -12.48 18.71 -6.37
C VAL A 266 -11.07 18.94 -5.83
N GLY A 267 -10.97 19.02 -4.51
CA GLY A 267 -9.70 19.11 -3.80
C GLY A 267 -8.78 17.92 -4.07
N TYR A 268 -7.47 18.12 -3.88
CA TYR A 268 -6.51 17.04 -4.09
C TYR A 268 -6.68 15.92 -3.06
N PHE A 269 -6.89 14.71 -3.54
CA PHE A 269 -6.72 13.49 -2.76
C PHE A 269 -5.94 12.44 -3.57
N LYS A 270 -5.43 11.41 -2.89
CA LYS A 270 -4.62 10.36 -3.55
C LYS A 270 -5.54 9.40 -4.31
N SER A 271 -5.11 8.89 -5.46
CA SER A 271 -5.89 7.86 -6.19
C SER A 271 -6.17 6.61 -5.35
N HIS A 272 -5.32 6.29 -4.38
CA HIS A 272 -5.54 5.20 -3.43
C HIS A 272 -6.80 5.39 -2.56
N SER A 273 -7.30 6.61 -2.41
CA SER A 273 -8.57 6.89 -1.74
C SER A 273 -9.78 6.23 -2.43
N LEU A 274 -9.71 5.93 -3.73
CA LEU A 274 -10.77 5.15 -4.39
C LEU A 274 -10.92 3.75 -3.80
N ARG A 275 -9.80 3.14 -3.40
CA ARG A 275 -9.82 1.85 -2.69
C ARG A 275 -10.33 2.00 -1.26
N HIS A 276 -10.04 3.13 -0.61
CA HIS A 276 -10.64 3.44 0.69
C HIS A 276 -12.15 3.62 0.57
N PHE A 277 -12.63 4.28 -0.48
CA PHE A 277 -14.05 4.38 -0.83
C PHE A 277 -14.71 3.01 -1.01
N TYR A 278 -14.08 2.09 -1.76
CA TYR A 278 -14.57 0.72 -1.89
C TYR A 278 -14.75 0.04 -0.53
N ALA A 279 -13.71 0.06 0.30
CA ALA A 279 -13.73 -0.59 1.61
C ALA A 279 -14.77 0.02 2.54
N ALA A 280 -14.77 1.36 2.66
CA ALA A 280 -15.73 2.10 3.47
C ALA A 280 -17.19 1.83 3.04
N SER A 281 -17.45 1.80 1.73
CA SER A 281 -18.79 1.53 1.20
C SER A 281 -19.28 0.14 1.59
N LEU A 282 -18.41 -0.88 1.53
CA LEU A 282 -18.79 -2.23 1.92
C LEU A 282 -19.00 -2.37 3.43
N PHE A 283 -18.18 -1.69 4.25
CA PHE A 283 -18.36 -1.69 5.70
C PHE A 283 -19.63 -0.98 6.15
N ALA A 284 -19.97 0.13 5.51
CA ALA A 284 -21.23 0.82 5.75
C ALA A 284 -22.45 -0.08 5.45
N GLN A 285 -22.31 -1.04 4.52
CA GLN A 285 -23.33 -2.04 4.20
C GLN A 285 -23.21 -3.32 5.05
N GLY A 286 -22.33 -3.35 6.06
CA GLY A 286 -22.20 -4.47 6.99
C GLY A 286 -21.46 -5.69 6.43
N VAL A 287 -20.75 -5.57 5.30
CA VAL A 287 -19.98 -6.68 4.74
C VAL A 287 -18.84 -7.07 5.70
N PRO A 288 -18.64 -8.37 6.01
CA PRO A 288 -17.64 -8.79 6.98
C PRO A 288 -16.22 -8.33 6.65
N VAL A 289 -15.48 -7.90 7.67
CA VAL A 289 -14.11 -7.40 7.56
C VAL A 289 -13.16 -8.42 6.93
N THR A 290 -13.35 -9.70 7.23
CA THR A 290 -12.58 -10.82 6.68
C THR A 290 -12.75 -10.93 5.16
N GLU A 291 -13.97 -10.80 4.65
CA GLU A 291 -14.29 -10.84 3.22
C GLU A 291 -13.69 -9.65 2.48
N VAL A 292 -13.95 -8.43 2.98
CA VAL A 292 -13.39 -7.21 2.37
C VAL A 292 -11.86 -7.25 2.39
N SER A 293 -11.26 -7.68 3.50
CA SER A 293 -9.81 -7.83 3.64
C SER A 293 -9.24 -8.86 2.65
N SER A 294 -9.96 -9.95 2.39
CA SER A 294 -9.60 -10.96 1.39
C SER A 294 -9.62 -10.36 -0.03
N TRP A 295 -10.70 -9.67 -0.43
CA TRP A 295 -10.80 -9.04 -1.75
C TRP A 295 -9.84 -7.87 -1.95
N LEU A 296 -9.47 -7.19 -0.87
CA LEU A 296 -8.43 -6.17 -0.88
C LEU A 296 -7.02 -6.78 -0.97
N GLY A 297 -6.83 -8.03 -0.52
CA GLY A 297 -5.52 -8.66 -0.45
C GLY A 297 -4.65 -8.00 0.62
N HIS A 298 -5.17 -7.82 1.84
CA HIS A 298 -4.39 -7.41 3.00
C HIS A 298 -3.72 -8.62 3.66
N SER A 299 -2.43 -8.51 3.99
CA SER A 299 -1.68 -9.55 4.71
C SER A 299 -2.10 -9.71 6.17
N SER A 300 -2.75 -8.70 6.74
CA SER A 300 -3.30 -8.73 8.09
C SER A 300 -4.68 -8.09 8.13
N VAL A 301 -5.64 -8.77 8.77
CA VAL A 301 -6.99 -8.26 9.04
C VAL A 301 -6.96 -7.07 10.00
N SER A 302 -5.98 -7.02 10.92
CA SER A 302 -5.81 -5.91 11.87
C SER A 302 -5.52 -4.56 11.19
N PHE A 303 -5.01 -4.57 9.95
CA PHE A 303 -4.89 -3.35 9.15
C PHE A 303 -6.26 -2.85 8.69
N THR A 304 -7.22 -3.74 8.45
CA THR A 304 -8.57 -3.35 8.04
C THR A 304 -9.38 -2.86 9.24
N GLU A 305 -9.36 -3.61 10.34
CA GLU A 305 -10.09 -3.25 11.57
C GLU A 305 -9.65 -1.90 12.13
N ARG A 306 -8.33 -1.68 12.23
CA ARG A 306 -7.77 -0.43 12.78
C ARG A 306 -8.15 0.81 11.98
N TYR A 307 -8.36 0.68 10.68
CA TYR A 307 -8.54 1.81 9.76
C TYR A 307 -10.01 2.09 9.45
N TYR A 308 -10.90 1.12 9.64
CA TYR A 308 -12.31 1.25 9.29
C TYR A 308 -13.25 0.96 10.47
N SER A 309 -12.73 0.77 11.70
CA SER A 309 -13.54 0.52 12.89
C SER A 309 -14.63 1.57 13.10
N ASP A 310 -14.32 2.84 12.81
CA ASP A 310 -15.25 3.96 12.98
C ASP A 310 -16.34 4.05 11.89
N LEU A 311 -16.18 3.33 10.78
CA LEU A 311 -17.15 3.28 9.67
C LEU A 311 -18.06 2.05 9.73
N LEU A 312 -17.79 1.14 10.65
CA LEU A 312 -18.73 0.06 10.94
C LEU A 312 -19.97 0.70 11.58
N PRO A 313 -21.19 0.38 11.10
CA PRO A 313 -22.42 0.76 11.81
C PRO A 313 -22.34 0.33 13.28
N ASP A 314 -23.18 0.86 14.17
CA ASP A 314 -23.09 0.50 15.59
C ASP A 314 -23.24 -1.02 15.77
N ALA A 315 -22.14 -1.68 16.18
CA ALA A 315 -22.05 -3.13 16.21
C ALA A 315 -23.09 -3.78 17.14
N PRO A 316 -23.42 -3.18 18.30
CA PRO A 316 -24.53 -3.63 19.14
C PRO A 316 -25.89 -3.56 18.44
N ASP A 317 -26.21 -2.50 17.70
CA ASP A 317 -27.50 -2.38 17.01
C ASP A 317 -27.67 -3.41 15.89
N ARG A 318 -26.61 -3.67 15.11
CA ARG A 318 -26.64 -4.77 14.13
C ARG A 318 -26.82 -6.12 14.80
N ALA A 319 -26.16 -6.36 15.94
CA ALA A 319 -26.28 -7.62 16.66
C ALA A 319 -27.70 -7.81 17.22
N ARG A 320 -28.31 -6.74 17.75
CA ARG A 320 -29.71 -6.73 18.20
C ARG A 320 -30.64 -7.04 17.04
N LEU A 321 -30.60 -6.24 15.97
CA LEU A 321 -31.47 -6.44 14.78
C LEU A 321 -31.31 -7.84 14.16
N ALA A 322 -30.10 -8.39 14.13
CA ALA A 322 -29.86 -9.73 13.61
C ALA A 322 -30.50 -10.82 14.48
N ILE A 323 -30.36 -10.72 15.81
CA ILE A 323 -30.97 -11.68 16.74
C ILE A 323 -32.48 -11.48 16.82
N ASP A 324 -32.97 -10.24 16.83
CA ASP A 324 -34.40 -9.90 16.84
C ASP A 324 -35.09 -10.40 15.56
N GLY A 325 -34.43 -10.32 14.41
CA GLY A 325 -34.93 -10.85 13.14
C GLY A 325 -34.92 -12.37 13.06
N VAL A 326 -33.95 -13.05 13.70
CA VAL A 326 -33.84 -14.52 13.70
C VAL A 326 -34.74 -15.17 14.75
N LEU A 327 -34.84 -14.56 15.95
CA LEU A 327 -35.63 -15.08 17.06
C LEU A 327 -37.06 -14.51 17.09
N GLY A 328 -37.35 -13.53 16.24
CA GLY A 328 -38.67 -12.97 16.02
C GLY A 328 -39.28 -12.37 17.29
N LEU A 329 -38.98 -11.12 17.59
CA LEU A 329 -39.88 -10.32 18.43
C LEU A 329 -40.97 -9.73 17.51
N PRO A 330 -42.26 -10.12 17.67
CA PRO A 330 -43.33 -9.48 16.94
C PRO A 330 -43.45 -8.03 17.44
N ASP A 331 -43.41 -7.08 16.51
CA ASP A 331 -43.59 -5.64 16.70
C ASP A 331 -42.55 -4.90 17.57
N LEU A 332 -41.44 -4.53 16.94
CA LEU A 332 -40.90 -3.18 17.13
C LEU A 332 -40.94 -2.47 15.77
N ALA A 333 -42.00 -1.67 15.60
CA ALA A 333 -42.16 -0.77 14.47
C ALA A 333 -40.86 0.04 14.24
N ALA A 334 -40.48 0.13 12.97
CA ALA A 334 -39.31 0.87 12.51
C ALA A 334 -39.25 2.29 13.12
N PRO A 335 -38.07 2.78 13.54
CA PRO A 335 -37.93 4.19 13.80
C PRO A 335 -37.96 4.94 12.46
N ASP A 336 -39.09 5.58 12.18
CA ASP A 336 -39.17 6.67 11.20
C ASP A 336 -38.19 7.78 11.59
N GLY A 337 -37.20 8.06 10.74
CA GLY A 337 -36.34 9.23 10.89
C GLY A 337 -35.19 9.26 9.87
N PRO A 338 -34.94 10.39 9.19
CA PRO A 338 -33.86 10.49 8.23
C PRO A 338 -32.51 10.39 8.94
N VAL A 339 -31.62 9.55 8.41
CA VAL A 339 -30.22 9.47 8.82
C VAL A 339 -29.58 10.85 8.66
N ARG A 340 -29.34 11.55 9.77
CA ARG A 340 -28.55 12.77 9.78
C ARG A 340 -27.08 12.37 9.63
N LEU A 341 -26.51 12.66 8.46
CA LEU A 341 -25.07 12.72 8.29
C LEU A 341 -24.55 13.86 9.18
N HIS A 342 -23.84 13.52 10.24
CA HIS A 342 -23.13 14.52 11.04
C HIS A 342 -22.00 15.12 10.19
N GLY A 343 -22.25 16.31 9.66
CA GLY A 343 -21.22 17.20 9.14
C GLY A 343 -20.32 17.62 10.31
N VAL A 344 -19.02 17.41 10.12
CA VAL A 344 -17.97 17.95 10.98
C VAL A 344 -17.84 19.43 10.64
N ALA A 345 -17.95 20.29 11.65
CA ALA A 345 -17.64 21.71 11.57
C ALA A 345 -16.13 21.95 11.62
#